data_AF-A0A2V9MMB4-F1
#
_entry.id   AF-A0A2V9MMB4-F1
#
_cell.length_a   1.000
_cell.length_b   1.000
_cell.length_c   1.000
_cell.angle_alpha   90.00
_cell.angle_beta   90.00
_cell.angle_gamma   90.00
#
_symmetry.space_group_name_H-M   'P 1'
#
loop_
_entity.id
_entity.type
_entity.pdbx_description
1 polymer ?
#
loop_
_entity_poly.entity_id
_entity_poly.type
_entity_poly.pdbx_seq_one_letter_code
_entity_poly.pdbx_strand_id
1 'polypeptide(L)'
;MAKGKGIVRKGNLLRSIILVVVWFGLFPLTSISQQPSREPLTEDQVLALVTSSKLGELSVNRVVELITQRGVAFSVTDVFLLELDAREADSAIAETLKRLRSQGKDFVPTPSEPAKASPSPEVGASGKAPTEETWPQFLEAVRAKALAYTDNLPNFICTQITQRFVRFFPSGWRQMDNFVADLSYYDKKEHYKILTVANKVTADATIENLSGTRSTGEFGTSLRSLFDPNTRASFRLEGLDQTNGHDTVRVGYQ
;
A
#
# COMPACT_ATOMS: atom_id res chain seq x y z
N MET A 1 72.25 22.88 -31.57
CA MET A 1 72.19 24.30 -31.11
C MET A 1 71.06 24.38 -30.08
N ALA A 2 71.44 24.32 -28.80
CA ALA A 2 71.49 25.45 -27.86
C ALA A 2 70.08 25.82 -27.35
N LYS A 3 69.66 25.53 -26.10
CA LYS A 3 70.13 25.85 -24.73
C LYS A 3 69.20 26.88 -24.09
N GLY A 4 68.69 26.59 -22.89
CA GLY A 4 68.06 27.55 -21.97
C GLY A 4 67.04 26.86 -21.06
N LYS A 5 67.43 26.12 -20.01
CA LYS A 5 67.62 26.62 -18.61
C LYS A 5 66.45 27.54 -18.19
N GLY A 6 65.55 27.21 -17.26
CA GLY A 6 65.63 26.37 -16.07
C GLY A 6 65.53 27.28 -14.85
N ILE A 7 64.60 27.03 -13.92
CA ILE A 7 64.71 27.37 -12.50
C ILE A 7 63.91 26.32 -11.71
N VAL A 8 64.66 25.63 -10.87
CA VAL A 8 64.23 24.74 -9.79
C VAL A 8 64.00 25.60 -8.56
N ARG A 9 62.92 25.35 -7.81
CA ARG A 9 62.92 25.60 -6.36
C ARG A 9 62.59 24.30 -5.61
N LYS A 10 63.56 23.90 -4.80
CA LYS A 10 63.54 22.80 -3.83
C LYS A 10 62.89 23.25 -2.52
N GLY A 11 62.39 22.26 -1.78
CA GLY A 11 62.32 22.24 -0.32
C GLY A 11 60.89 22.37 0.22
N ASN A 12 60.44 21.61 1.20
CA ASN A 12 61.07 20.56 2.00
C ASN A 12 59.97 19.71 2.64
N LEU A 13 60.32 18.46 2.93
CA LEU A 13 59.63 17.54 3.83
C LEU A 13 59.21 18.23 5.14
N LEU A 14 57.95 18.01 5.54
CA LEU A 14 57.61 17.77 6.93
C LEU A 14 56.58 16.65 7.02
N ARG A 15 57.06 15.50 7.49
CA ARG A 15 56.27 14.49 8.18
C ARG A 15 55.84 15.10 9.51
N SER A 16 54.55 15.07 9.84
CA SER A 16 54.10 14.79 11.22
C SER A 16 52.58 14.79 11.38
N ILE A 17 52.12 13.67 11.93
CA ILE A 17 51.24 13.57 13.10
C ILE A 17 49.76 13.94 12.91
N ILE A 18 49.01 12.85 12.74
CA ILE A 18 47.66 12.58 13.26
C ILE A 18 47.27 13.52 14.42
N LEU A 19 46.20 14.28 14.22
CA LEU A 19 45.35 14.72 15.33
C LEU A 19 43.90 14.46 14.93
N VAL A 20 43.45 13.29 15.35
CA VAL A 20 42.06 12.88 15.45
C VAL A 20 41.37 13.86 16.41
N VAL A 21 40.48 14.69 15.90
CA VAL A 21 39.44 15.31 16.73
C VAL A 21 38.19 14.48 16.53
N VAL A 22 38.03 13.50 17.42
CA VAL A 22 36.78 12.81 17.65
C VAL A 22 35.79 13.86 18.16
N TRP A 23 34.83 14.26 17.33
CA TRP A 23 33.60 14.84 17.86
C TRP A 23 32.63 13.67 18.11
N PHE A 24 32.61 13.24 19.38
CA PHE A 24 31.57 12.37 19.93
C PHE A 24 30.25 13.16 19.93
N GLY A 25 29.63 13.28 18.76
CA GLY A 25 28.22 13.57 18.64
C GLY A 25 27.45 12.30 18.96
N LEU A 26 27.19 12.08 20.24
CA LEU A 26 26.34 11.02 20.75
C LEU A 26 24.89 11.27 20.26
N PHE A 27 24.60 10.93 19.01
CA PHE A 27 23.23 10.92 18.52
C PHE A 27 22.65 9.52 18.80
N PRO A 28 21.58 9.45 19.61
CA PRO A 28 21.01 8.18 20.01
C PRO A 28 20.56 7.40 18.79
N LEU A 29 20.83 6.10 18.82
CA LEU A 29 20.15 5.07 18.03
C LEU A 29 18.64 5.31 18.13
N THR A 30 18.05 5.96 17.12
CA THR A 30 16.60 5.88 16.95
C THR A 30 16.32 4.59 16.18
N SER A 31 16.16 3.50 16.93
CA SER A 31 15.40 2.36 16.47
C SER A 31 14.05 2.88 15.96
N ILE A 32 13.83 2.84 14.65
CA ILE A 32 12.51 3.09 14.07
C ILE A 32 11.65 1.90 14.49
N SER A 33 10.90 2.10 15.58
CA SER A 33 9.87 1.17 16.02
C SER A 33 8.76 1.18 14.98
N GLN A 34 8.58 0.06 14.30
CA GLN A 34 7.52 -0.14 13.31
C GLN A 34 6.17 -0.27 14.05
N GLN A 35 5.52 0.88 14.22
CA GLN A 35 4.09 1.07 14.48
C GLN A 35 3.13 0.24 13.61
N PRO A 36 2.24 -0.68 14.06
CA PRO A 36 0.98 -0.89 13.33
C PRO A 36 0.37 0.49 13.04
N SER A 37 -0.13 0.75 11.82
CA SER A 37 -0.58 2.10 11.44
C SER A 37 -1.53 2.67 12.51
N ARG A 38 -1.00 3.64 13.26
CA ARG A 38 -1.63 4.20 14.47
C ARG A 38 -2.61 5.31 14.18
N GLU A 39 -2.81 5.62 12.91
CA GLU A 39 -3.59 6.77 12.52
C GLU A 39 -5.05 6.55 12.92
N PRO A 40 -5.70 7.56 13.51
CA PRO A 40 -7.11 7.50 13.87
C PRO A 40 -7.99 7.26 12.65
N LEU A 41 -9.12 6.57 12.85
CA LEU A 41 -10.04 6.21 11.77
C LEU A 41 -10.78 7.44 11.22
N THR A 42 -10.86 7.58 9.91
CA THR A 42 -11.70 8.63 9.29
C THR A 42 -13.19 8.28 9.35
N GLU A 43 -14.06 9.25 9.08
CA GLU A 43 -15.51 9.08 9.09
C GLU A 43 -15.95 7.97 8.12
N ASP A 44 -15.49 8.04 6.87
CA ASP A 44 -15.75 7.03 5.84
C ASP A 44 -15.27 5.64 6.23
N GLN A 45 -14.10 5.55 6.90
CA GLN A 45 -13.57 4.28 7.38
C GLN A 45 -14.45 3.67 8.47
N VAL A 46 -15.01 4.48 9.38
CA VAL A 46 -15.94 3.99 10.39
C VAL A 46 -17.26 3.52 9.77
N LEU A 47 -17.82 4.29 8.83
CA LEU A 47 -19.03 3.90 8.11
C LEU A 47 -18.85 2.59 7.34
N ALA A 48 -17.70 2.42 6.72
CA ALA A 48 -17.31 1.21 6.03
C ALA A 48 -17.22 -0.01 6.97
N LEU A 49 -16.52 0.13 8.10
CA LEU A 49 -16.41 -0.95 9.09
C LEU A 49 -17.77 -1.38 9.65
N VAL A 50 -18.66 -0.40 9.90
CA VAL A 50 -20.04 -0.65 10.33
C VAL A 50 -20.80 -1.40 9.26
N THR A 51 -20.66 -0.99 8.00
CA THR A 51 -21.30 -1.65 6.85
C THR A 51 -20.81 -3.10 6.73
N SER A 52 -19.49 -3.35 6.76
CA SER A 52 -18.91 -4.70 6.74
C SER A 52 -19.37 -5.56 7.92
N SER A 53 -19.58 -4.97 9.11
CA SER A 53 -20.09 -5.69 10.27
C SER A 53 -21.56 -6.06 10.14
N LYS A 54 -22.42 -5.14 9.69
CA LYS A 54 -23.83 -5.42 9.39
C LYS A 54 -23.96 -6.52 8.34
N LEU A 55 -23.04 -6.53 7.40
CA LEU A 55 -22.91 -7.50 6.33
C LEU A 55 -22.35 -8.86 6.80
N GLY A 56 -21.94 -9.01 8.06
CA GLY A 56 -21.45 -10.27 8.63
C GLY A 56 -20.00 -10.63 8.27
N GLU A 57 -19.27 -9.72 7.64
CA GLU A 57 -17.89 -9.96 7.18
C GLU A 57 -16.84 -9.69 8.22
N LEU A 58 -17.13 -8.74 9.10
CA LEU A 58 -16.28 -8.32 10.18
C LEU A 58 -17.07 -8.43 11.48
N SER A 59 -16.51 -9.14 12.47
CA SER A 59 -17.21 -9.26 13.75
C SER A 59 -17.34 -7.89 14.42
N VAL A 60 -18.47 -7.66 15.08
CA VAL A 60 -18.73 -6.45 15.88
C VAL A 60 -17.56 -6.19 16.85
N ASN A 61 -17.08 -7.24 17.52
CA ASN A 61 -15.94 -7.16 18.43
C ASN A 61 -14.67 -6.63 17.75
N ARG A 62 -14.41 -7.05 16.51
CA ARG A 62 -13.23 -6.58 15.77
C ARG A 62 -13.35 -5.10 15.41
N VAL A 63 -14.53 -4.64 15.02
CA VAL A 63 -14.78 -3.20 14.77
C VAL A 63 -14.58 -2.38 16.04
N VAL A 64 -15.11 -2.87 17.17
CA VAL A 64 -14.94 -2.24 18.49
C VAL A 64 -13.46 -2.17 18.88
N GLU A 65 -12.69 -3.24 18.68
CA GLU A 65 -11.24 -3.26 18.91
C GLU A 65 -10.52 -2.20 18.06
N LEU A 66 -10.82 -2.13 16.76
CA LEU A 66 -10.18 -1.19 15.84
C LEU A 66 -10.45 0.26 16.25
N ILE A 67 -11.71 0.58 16.57
CA ILE A 67 -12.13 1.91 17.04
C ILE A 67 -11.45 2.25 18.38
N THR A 68 -11.40 1.30 19.33
CA THR A 68 -10.80 1.51 20.65
C THR A 68 -9.29 1.70 20.58
N GLN A 69 -8.60 0.94 19.72
CA GLN A 69 -7.14 0.97 19.60
C GLN A 69 -6.65 2.22 18.87
N ARG A 70 -7.38 2.67 17.83
CA ARG A 70 -6.94 3.74 16.95
C ARG A 70 -7.57 5.09 17.26
N GLY A 71 -8.76 5.11 17.86
CA GLY A 71 -9.59 6.30 17.91
C GLY A 71 -10.10 6.71 16.52
N VAL A 72 -10.63 7.92 16.44
CA VAL A 72 -11.18 8.51 15.21
C VAL A 72 -10.58 9.89 14.94
N ALA A 73 -10.55 10.30 13.68
CA ALA A 73 -9.94 11.53 13.18
C ALA A 73 -10.99 12.66 12.97
N PHE A 74 -12.21 12.48 13.46
CA PHE A 74 -13.36 13.35 13.21
C PHE A 74 -14.22 13.41 14.48
N SER A 75 -14.74 14.57 14.84
CA SER A 75 -15.60 14.67 16.03
C SER A 75 -16.85 13.81 15.87
N VAL A 76 -17.15 12.96 16.87
CA VAL A 76 -18.33 12.11 16.84
C VAL A 76 -19.54 12.97 17.21
N THR A 77 -20.24 13.46 16.19
CA THR A 77 -21.43 14.30 16.38
C THR A 77 -22.69 13.46 16.59
N ASP A 78 -23.75 14.08 17.14
CA ASP A 78 -25.06 13.40 17.22
C ASP A 78 -25.62 13.09 15.83
N VAL A 79 -25.33 13.93 14.83
CA VAL A 79 -25.70 13.69 13.42
C VAL A 79 -25.05 12.40 12.91
N PHE A 80 -23.75 12.22 13.18
CA PHE A 80 -23.06 11.00 12.79
C PHE A 80 -23.58 9.76 13.52
N LEU A 81 -23.91 9.88 14.82
CA LEU A 81 -24.51 8.76 15.55
C LEU A 81 -25.91 8.39 15.03
N LEU A 82 -26.71 9.36 14.61
CA LEU A 82 -27.99 9.13 13.93
C LEU A 82 -27.78 8.45 12.58
N GLU A 83 -26.73 8.83 11.85
CA GLU A 83 -26.37 8.22 10.58
C GLU A 83 -25.96 6.74 10.74
N LEU A 84 -25.26 6.40 11.82
CA LEU A 84 -24.93 5.02 12.18
C LEU A 84 -26.18 4.21 12.53
N ASP A 85 -27.10 4.79 13.30
CA ASP A 85 -28.37 4.15 13.66
C ASP A 85 -29.24 3.87 12.42
N ALA A 86 -29.32 4.85 11.50
CA ALA A 86 -30.01 4.69 10.22
C ALA A 86 -29.41 3.61 9.32
N ARG A 87 -28.12 3.28 9.52
CA ARG A 87 -27.41 2.17 8.87
C ARG A 87 -27.50 0.85 9.65
N GLU A 88 -28.30 0.81 10.71
CA GLU A 88 -28.47 -0.33 11.60
C GLU A 88 -27.14 -0.81 12.20
N ALA A 89 -26.26 0.13 12.56
CA ALA A 89 -25.01 -0.17 13.25
C ALA A 89 -25.29 -0.95 14.54
N ASP A 90 -24.45 -1.93 14.85
CA ASP A 90 -24.56 -2.65 16.12
C ASP A 90 -24.39 -1.68 17.30
N SER A 91 -25.24 -1.86 18.31
CA SER A 91 -25.23 -1.07 19.54
C SER A 91 -23.85 -0.96 20.20
N ALA A 92 -23.04 -2.01 20.17
CA ALA A 92 -21.69 -2.02 20.75
C ALA A 92 -20.74 -1.05 20.03
N ILE A 93 -20.89 -0.89 18.71
CA ILE A 93 -20.08 0.05 17.92
C ILE A 93 -20.49 1.48 18.24
N ALA A 94 -21.81 1.76 18.24
CA ALA A 94 -22.34 3.07 18.57
C ALA A 94 -21.98 3.50 20.01
N GLU A 95 -22.07 2.58 20.98
CA GLU A 95 -21.65 2.82 22.36
C GLU A 95 -20.15 3.09 22.50
N THR A 96 -19.33 2.38 21.72
CA THR A 96 -17.88 2.60 21.72
C THR A 96 -17.54 4.01 21.23
N LEU A 97 -18.19 4.49 20.16
CA LEU A 97 -17.99 5.86 19.65
C LEU A 97 -18.53 6.92 20.63
N LYS A 98 -19.67 6.68 21.27
CA LYS A 98 -20.20 7.54 22.36
C LYS A 98 -19.22 7.62 23.53
N ARG A 99 -18.56 6.51 23.88
CA ARG A 99 -17.55 6.44 24.93
C ARG A 99 -16.26 7.16 24.54
N LEU A 100 -15.79 7.02 23.31
CA LEU A 100 -14.63 7.77 22.82
C LEU A 100 -14.87 9.28 22.87
N ARG A 101 -16.07 9.71 22.46
CA ARG A 101 -16.52 11.10 22.56
C ARG A 101 -16.49 11.62 23.99
N SER A 102 -17.05 10.89 24.96
CA SER A 102 -17.03 11.33 26.36
C SER A 102 -15.64 11.37 26.97
N GLN A 103 -14.68 10.63 26.38
CA GLN A 103 -13.27 10.65 26.74
C GLN A 103 -12.45 11.71 25.97
N GLY A 104 -13.06 12.45 25.05
CA GLY A 104 -12.38 13.46 24.22
C GLY A 104 -11.35 12.88 23.25
N LYS A 105 -11.52 11.61 22.84
CA LYS A 105 -10.64 10.89 21.91
C LYS A 105 -11.27 10.70 20.53
N ASP A 106 -12.35 11.42 20.26
CA ASP A 106 -13.08 11.33 19.01
C ASP A 106 -12.41 12.14 17.88
N PHE A 107 -11.74 13.25 18.21
CA PHE A 107 -11.06 14.08 17.23
C PHE A 107 -9.57 14.20 17.52
N VAL A 108 -8.75 13.62 16.65
CA VAL A 108 -7.32 13.91 16.59
C VAL A 108 -7.10 14.78 15.35
N PRO A 109 -6.77 16.08 15.51
CA PRO A 109 -6.48 16.92 14.37
C PRO A 109 -5.23 16.42 13.66
N THR A 110 -5.36 16.04 12.39
CA THR A 110 -4.23 15.76 11.52
C THR A 110 -4.22 16.81 10.40
N PRO A 111 -3.13 17.58 10.23
CA PRO A 111 -2.86 18.25 8.96
C PRO A 111 -2.64 17.17 7.90
N SER A 112 -3.64 16.90 7.07
CA SER A 112 -3.46 16.02 5.91
C SER A 112 -2.72 16.77 4.82
N GLU A 113 -1.39 16.77 4.86
CA GLU A 113 -0.62 16.73 3.60
C GLU A 113 -1.07 15.43 2.90
N PRO A 114 -1.51 15.47 1.63
CA PRO A 114 -1.85 14.26 0.90
C PRO A 114 -0.72 13.27 1.08
N ALA A 115 -1.03 11.99 1.31
CA ALA A 115 -0.04 10.93 1.39
C ALA A 115 0.95 11.10 0.23
N LYS A 116 2.07 11.77 0.50
CA LYS A 116 3.25 11.71 -0.34
C LYS A 116 3.50 10.22 -0.36
N ALA A 117 3.35 9.63 -1.55
CA ALA A 117 3.78 8.27 -1.81
C ALA A 117 5.04 8.07 -0.97
N SER A 118 4.95 7.20 0.06
CA SER A 118 6.04 6.96 1.00
C SER A 118 7.31 6.99 0.18
N PRO A 119 8.31 7.84 0.51
CA PRO A 119 9.53 7.88 -0.26
C PRO A 119 9.96 6.43 -0.36
N SER A 120 9.85 5.90 -1.57
CA SER A 120 10.31 4.56 -1.88
C SER A 120 11.67 4.48 -1.22
N PRO A 121 12.00 3.43 -0.46
CA PRO A 121 13.37 3.29 0.01
C PRO A 121 14.24 3.56 -1.22
N GLU A 122 15.13 4.55 -1.11
CA GLU A 122 16.12 4.85 -2.13
C GLU A 122 17.09 3.65 -2.13
N VAL A 123 16.57 2.48 -2.52
CA VAL A 123 17.38 1.42 -3.04
C VAL A 123 17.86 2.01 -4.34
N GLY A 124 19.11 2.48 -4.33
CA GLY A 124 19.74 3.15 -5.44
C GLY A 124 19.63 2.29 -6.69
N ALA A 125 18.55 2.49 -7.44
CA ALA A 125 18.56 2.25 -8.86
C ALA A 125 19.54 3.30 -9.38
N SER A 126 20.80 2.89 -9.52
CA SER A 126 21.66 3.49 -10.55
C SER A 126 20.75 3.75 -11.73
N GLY A 127 20.59 5.00 -12.18
CA GLY A 127 19.73 5.38 -13.30
C GLY A 127 20.17 4.80 -14.65
N LYS A 128 20.89 3.67 -14.62
CA LYS A 128 21.33 2.86 -15.74
C LYS A 128 20.41 1.65 -15.82
N ALA A 129 19.90 1.44 -17.02
CA ALA A 129 19.20 0.23 -17.39
C ALA A 129 20.00 -1.04 -17.01
N PRO A 130 19.34 -2.10 -16.49
CA PRO A 130 20.02 -3.34 -16.17
C PRO A 130 20.52 -4.05 -17.43
N THR A 131 21.71 -4.59 -17.36
CA THR A 131 22.25 -5.62 -18.26
C THR A 131 22.03 -7.01 -17.66
N GLU A 132 22.26 -8.06 -18.45
CA GLU A 132 22.22 -9.47 -17.99
C GLU A 132 23.09 -9.71 -16.74
N GLU A 133 24.26 -9.08 -16.66
CA GLU A 133 25.16 -9.21 -15.50
C GLU A 133 24.58 -8.57 -14.24
N THR A 134 23.91 -7.42 -14.38
CA THR A 134 23.33 -6.68 -13.25
C THR A 134 21.90 -7.10 -12.90
N TRP A 135 21.28 -7.95 -13.73
CA TRP A 135 19.88 -8.37 -13.61
C TRP A 135 19.53 -8.95 -12.23
N PRO A 136 20.33 -9.86 -11.62
CA PRO A 136 19.99 -10.41 -10.32
C PRO A 136 19.87 -9.34 -9.22
N GLN A 137 20.79 -8.38 -9.20
CA GLN A 137 20.79 -7.29 -8.21
C GLN A 137 19.62 -6.33 -8.45
N PHE A 138 19.33 -6.03 -9.72
CA PHE A 138 18.17 -5.22 -10.10
C PHE A 138 16.86 -5.88 -9.66
N LEU A 139 16.70 -7.18 -9.90
CA LEU A 139 15.49 -7.93 -9.52
C LEU A 139 15.28 -7.94 -8.01
N GLU A 140 16.34 -8.14 -7.21
CA GLU A 140 16.22 -8.08 -5.74
C GLU A 140 15.84 -6.69 -5.25
N ALA A 141 16.36 -5.62 -5.88
CA ALA A 141 15.93 -4.25 -5.58
C ALA A 141 14.43 -4.03 -5.90
N VAL A 142 13.95 -4.56 -7.02
CA VAL A 142 12.53 -4.53 -7.39
C VAL A 142 11.68 -5.31 -6.38
N ARG A 143 12.10 -6.51 -5.99
CA ARG A 143 11.40 -7.32 -4.97
C ARG A 143 11.30 -6.58 -3.64
N ALA A 144 12.41 -6.04 -3.15
CA ALA A 144 12.43 -5.26 -1.91
C ALA A 144 11.46 -4.08 -1.98
N LYS A 145 11.42 -3.36 -3.11
CA LYS A 145 10.52 -2.22 -3.31
C LYS A 145 9.05 -2.63 -3.39
N ALA A 146 8.72 -3.71 -4.10
CA ALA A 146 7.36 -4.22 -4.20
C ALA A 146 6.84 -4.74 -2.85
N LEU A 147 7.66 -5.49 -2.12
CA LEU A 147 7.32 -5.99 -0.79
C LEU A 147 7.18 -4.84 0.21
N ALA A 148 8.10 -3.88 0.21
CA ALA A 148 7.98 -2.69 1.05
C ALA A 148 6.72 -1.87 0.71
N TYR A 149 6.36 -1.73 -0.57
CA TYR A 149 5.12 -1.08 -0.97
C TYR A 149 3.90 -1.81 -0.39
N THR A 150 3.80 -3.13 -0.61
CA THR A 150 2.66 -3.92 -0.12
C THR A 150 2.59 -4.01 1.41
N ASP A 151 3.74 -4.00 2.10
CA ASP A 151 3.80 -3.97 3.56
C ASP A 151 3.34 -2.63 4.16
N ASN A 152 3.41 -1.54 3.37
CA ASN A 152 3.01 -0.20 3.77
C ASN A 152 1.67 0.24 3.18
N LEU A 153 0.93 -0.65 2.50
CA LEU A 153 -0.40 -0.33 2.01
C LEU A 153 -1.33 -0.01 3.20
N PRO A 154 -2.05 1.13 3.16
CA PRO A 154 -2.99 1.46 4.22
C PRO A 154 -4.18 0.49 4.20
N ASN A 155 -4.87 0.39 5.33
CA ASN A 155 -6.17 -0.24 5.32
C ASN A 155 -7.14 0.64 4.54
N PHE A 156 -7.84 0.08 3.56
CA PHE A 156 -8.83 0.80 2.78
C PHE A 156 -10.04 -0.08 2.49
N ILE A 157 -11.15 0.56 2.13
CA ILE A 157 -12.33 -0.09 1.59
C ILE A 157 -12.74 0.63 0.31
N CYS A 158 -13.24 -0.11 -0.67
CA CYS A 158 -13.86 0.45 -1.86
C CYS A 158 -14.99 -0.45 -2.36
N THR A 159 -15.90 0.13 -3.13
CA THR A 159 -16.87 -0.66 -3.89
C THR A 159 -16.27 -0.98 -5.26
N GLN A 160 -16.00 -2.25 -5.51
CA GLN A 160 -15.53 -2.75 -6.80
C GLN A 160 -16.73 -3.12 -7.68
N ILE A 161 -16.79 -2.55 -8.88
CA ILE A 161 -17.77 -2.92 -9.91
C ILE A 161 -17.04 -3.67 -11.02
N THR A 162 -17.38 -4.95 -11.20
CA THR A 162 -16.83 -5.76 -12.29
C THR A 162 -17.89 -5.96 -13.36
N GLN A 163 -17.56 -5.60 -14.60
CA GLN A 163 -18.40 -5.85 -15.77
C GLN A 163 -17.74 -6.88 -16.67
N ARG A 164 -18.48 -7.91 -17.07
CA ARG A 164 -17.94 -8.98 -17.92
C ARG A 164 -18.55 -8.91 -19.30
N PHE A 165 -17.69 -9.00 -20.30
CA PHE A 165 -18.07 -8.92 -21.70
C PHE A 165 -17.72 -10.23 -22.40
N VAL A 166 -18.59 -10.63 -23.32
CA VAL A 166 -18.38 -11.76 -24.22
C VAL A 166 -18.45 -11.25 -25.66
N ARG A 167 -17.59 -11.79 -26.53
CA ARG A 167 -17.56 -11.43 -27.93
C ARG A 167 -18.32 -12.47 -28.74
N PHE A 168 -19.37 -12.04 -29.44
CA PHE A 168 -20.07 -12.86 -30.41
C PHE A 168 -19.75 -12.39 -31.82
N PHE A 169 -19.47 -13.31 -32.74
CA PHE A 169 -19.32 -13.00 -34.15
C PHE A 169 -20.69 -13.15 -34.86
N PRO A 170 -21.13 -12.20 -35.70
CA PRO A 170 -20.47 -10.94 -36.11
C PRO A 170 -20.76 -9.74 -35.19
N SER A 171 -21.53 -9.94 -34.12
CA SER A 171 -22.18 -8.87 -33.34
C SER A 171 -21.29 -8.03 -32.40
N GLY A 172 -20.01 -8.37 -32.23
CA GLY A 172 -19.07 -7.64 -31.37
C GLY A 172 -19.15 -8.00 -29.88
N TRP A 173 -18.57 -7.15 -29.03
CA TRP A 173 -18.61 -7.31 -27.57
C TRP A 173 -20.00 -6.96 -27.03
N ARG A 174 -20.51 -7.81 -26.14
CA ARG A 174 -21.75 -7.60 -25.40
C ARG A 174 -21.50 -7.83 -23.92
N GLN A 175 -22.08 -6.98 -23.08
CA GLN A 175 -22.05 -7.22 -21.64
C GLN A 175 -22.84 -8.50 -21.34
N MET A 176 -22.18 -9.43 -20.67
CA MET A 176 -22.76 -10.70 -20.22
C MET A 176 -23.47 -10.50 -18.89
N ASP A 177 -22.77 -9.91 -17.91
CA ASP A 177 -23.27 -9.59 -16.59
C ASP A 177 -22.36 -8.56 -15.89
N ASN A 178 -22.64 -8.34 -14.60
CA ASN A 178 -21.80 -7.62 -13.66
C ASN A 178 -21.86 -8.28 -12.28
N PHE A 179 -20.88 -7.97 -11.45
CA PHE A 179 -21.03 -8.13 -10.01
C PHE A 179 -20.42 -6.92 -9.30
N VAL A 180 -21.04 -6.57 -8.17
CA VAL A 180 -20.57 -5.50 -7.30
C VAL A 180 -20.09 -6.13 -6.02
N ALA A 181 -18.91 -5.73 -5.58
CA ALA A 181 -18.30 -6.21 -4.37
C ALA A 181 -17.86 -5.06 -3.46
N ASP A 182 -18.01 -5.25 -2.16
CA ASP A 182 -17.22 -4.47 -1.20
C ASP A 182 -15.84 -5.12 -1.09
N LEU A 183 -14.80 -4.34 -1.34
CA LEU A 183 -13.42 -4.77 -1.23
C LEU A 183 -12.78 -4.05 -0.05
N SER A 184 -12.34 -4.81 0.95
CA SER A 184 -11.55 -4.31 2.06
C SER A 184 -10.12 -4.84 2.00
N TYR A 185 -9.14 -3.98 2.26
CA TYR A 185 -7.75 -4.36 2.48
C TYR A 185 -7.39 -4.14 3.93
N TYR A 186 -7.04 -5.20 4.65
CA TYR A 186 -6.53 -5.13 6.01
C TYR A 186 -5.69 -6.38 6.31
N ASP A 187 -4.82 -6.30 7.33
CA ASP A 187 -3.89 -7.40 7.67
C ASP A 187 -3.08 -7.90 6.46
N LYS A 188 -2.75 -6.97 5.55
CA LYS A 188 -2.05 -7.22 4.28
C LYS A 188 -2.77 -8.20 3.33
N LYS A 189 -4.10 -8.32 3.47
CA LYS A 189 -4.96 -9.20 2.69
C LYS A 189 -6.16 -8.44 2.14
N GLU A 190 -6.61 -8.89 0.98
CA GLU A 190 -7.86 -8.45 0.38
C GLU A 190 -9.00 -9.36 0.82
N HIS A 191 -10.14 -8.74 1.10
CA HIS A 191 -11.38 -9.38 1.50
C HIS A 191 -12.50 -8.86 0.60
N TYR A 192 -13.29 -9.79 0.06
CA TYR A 192 -14.32 -9.48 -0.92
C TYR A 192 -15.69 -9.92 -0.42
N LYS A 193 -16.63 -8.97 -0.32
CA LYS A 193 -18.05 -9.27 -0.25
C LYS A 193 -18.68 -9.19 -1.61
N ILE A 194 -19.45 -10.18 -2.04
CA ILE A 194 -20.37 -9.94 -3.16
C ILE A 194 -21.66 -9.32 -2.65
N LEU A 195 -22.01 -8.15 -3.18
CA LEU A 195 -23.27 -7.46 -2.91
C LEU A 195 -24.34 -7.84 -3.92
N THR A 196 -23.96 -7.83 -5.21
CA THR A 196 -24.88 -8.14 -6.31
C THR A 196 -24.20 -8.95 -7.39
N VAL A 197 -24.99 -9.79 -8.05
CA VAL A 197 -24.62 -10.55 -9.26
C VAL A 197 -25.73 -10.35 -10.28
N ALA A 198 -25.39 -9.97 -11.51
CA ALA A 198 -26.33 -9.65 -12.57
C ALA A 198 -27.44 -8.67 -12.10
N ASN A 199 -27.05 -7.61 -11.39
CA ASN A 199 -27.92 -6.60 -10.78
C ASN A 199 -28.94 -7.13 -9.75
N LYS A 200 -28.74 -8.34 -9.21
CA LYS A 200 -29.58 -8.92 -8.16
C LYS A 200 -28.78 -9.09 -6.88
N VAL A 201 -29.36 -8.66 -5.76
CA VAL A 201 -28.81 -8.93 -4.43
C VAL A 201 -28.71 -10.44 -4.27
N THR A 202 -27.51 -10.92 -3.97
CA THR A 202 -27.25 -12.36 -3.83
C THR A 202 -26.67 -12.59 -2.45
N ALA A 203 -27.50 -13.08 -1.54
CA ALA A 203 -27.01 -13.62 -0.27
C ALA A 203 -26.10 -14.82 -0.57
N ASP A 204 -25.01 -14.94 0.18
CA ASP A 204 -24.05 -16.06 0.12
C ASP A 204 -23.20 -16.18 -1.16
N ALA A 205 -23.25 -15.20 -2.07
CA ALA A 205 -22.28 -15.13 -3.16
C ALA A 205 -20.88 -14.80 -2.60
N THR A 206 -19.88 -15.57 -3.01
CA THR A 206 -18.47 -15.32 -2.72
C THR A 206 -17.70 -15.27 -4.02
N ILE A 207 -16.50 -14.69 -4.00
CA ILE A 207 -15.63 -14.76 -5.17
C ILE A 207 -15.47 -16.21 -5.63
N GLU A 208 -15.33 -17.18 -4.74
CA GLU A 208 -15.07 -18.60 -5.05
C GLU A 208 -16.24 -19.31 -5.75
N ASN A 209 -17.48 -18.87 -5.54
CA ASN A 209 -18.68 -19.52 -6.10
C ASN A 209 -19.27 -18.81 -7.32
N LEU A 210 -18.80 -17.60 -7.69
CA LEU A 210 -19.28 -16.87 -8.87
C LEU A 210 -19.04 -17.64 -10.19
N SER A 211 -20.06 -17.95 -10.99
CA SER A 211 -19.79 -18.56 -12.30
C SER A 211 -18.94 -17.64 -13.21
N GLY A 212 -18.18 -18.18 -14.15
CA GLY A 212 -17.41 -17.41 -15.15
C GLY A 212 -16.07 -16.83 -14.66
N THR A 213 -15.46 -15.96 -15.47
CA THR A 213 -14.14 -15.34 -15.19
C THR A 213 -14.21 -14.33 -14.04
N ARG A 214 -13.18 -14.30 -13.21
CA ARG A 214 -13.05 -13.43 -12.04
C ARG A 214 -11.65 -12.83 -12.01
N SER A 215 -11.52 -11.65 -11.41
CA SER A 215 -10.22 -11.02 -11.15
C SER A 215 -10.19 -10.55 -9.70
N THR A 216 -9.12 -10.88 -9.00
CA THR A 216 -8.84 -10.55 -7.60
C THR A 216 -7.34 -10.37 -7.42
N GLY A 217 -6.91 -9.63 -6.40
CA GLY A 217 -5.48 -9.45 -6.11
C GLY A 217 -4.90 -8.11 -6.55
N GLU A 218 -5.66 -7.33 -7.32
CA GLU A 218 -5.17 -6.14 -8.03
C GLU A 218 -4.72 -5.00 -7.11
N PHE A 219 -5.07 -5.03 -5.81
CA PHE A 219 -4.76 -3.94 -4.90
C PHE A 219 -3.46 -4.15 -4.12
N GLY A 220 -3.09 -5.40 -3.86
CA GLY A 220 -1.82 -5.70 -3.21
C GLY A 220 -1.47 -7.17 -3.21
N THR A 221 -2.46 -8.08 -3.24
CA THR A 221 -2.20 -9.52 -3.14
C THR A 221 -1.40 -10.04 -4.33
N SER A 222 -1.74 -9.64 -5.55
CA SER A 222 -1.06 -10.07 -6.78
C SER A 222 0.36 -9.53 -6.83
N LEU A 223 0.55 -8.25 -6.53
CA LEU A 223 1.89 -7.63 -6.51
C LEU A 223 2.79 -8.31 -5.48
N ARG A 224 2.27 -8.55 -4.27
CA ARG A 224 3.01 -9.28 -3.24
C ARG A 224 3.35 -10.70 -3.70
N SER A 225 2.36 -11.45 -4.18
CA SER A 225 2.54 -12.84 -4.60
C SER A 225 3.55 -12.98 -5.73
N LEU A 226 3.56 -12.05 -6.69
CA LEU A 226 4.50 -12.05 -7.80
C LEU A 226 5.94 -11.86 -7.32
N PHE A 227 6.19 -10.98 -6.35
CA PHE A 227 7.54 -10.63 -5.89
C PHE A 227 8.00 -11.30 -4.59
N ASP A 228 7.15 -12.05 -3.90
CA ASP A 228 7.53 -12.84 -2.73
C ASP A 228 8.47 -14.00 -3.15
N PRO A 229 9.71 -14.08 -2.61
CA PRO A 229 10.64 -15.14 -2.95
C PRO A 229 10.09 -16.57 -2.72
N ASN A 230 9.13 -16.73 -1.82
CA ASN A 230 8.55 -18.04 -1.48
C ASN A 230 7.62 -18.58 -2.58
N THR A 231 7.09 -17.74 -3.47
CA THR A 231 6.25 -18.19 -4.59
C THR A 231 7.06 -18.75 -5.76
N ARG A 232 8.38 -18.58 -5.73
CA ARG A 232 9.33 -19.05 -6.75
C ARG A 232 9.04 -18.53 -8.15
N ALA A 233 8.36 -17.38 -8.26
CA ALA A 233 8.21 -16.67 -9.53
C ALA A 233 9.60 -16.38 -10.13
N SER A 234 9.77 -16.75 -11.39
CA SER A 234 11.02 -16.55 -12.13
C SER A 234 10.86 -15.40 -13.10
N PHE A 235 11.89 -14.54 -13.18
CA PHE A 235 11.85 -13.33 -13.99
C PHE A 235 13.02 -13.29 -14.95
N ARG A 236 12.74 -12.88 -16.19
CA ARG A 236 13.69 -12.77 -17.28
C ARG A 236 13.69 -11.35 -17.83
N LEU A 237 14.88 -10.78 -17.98
CA LEU A 237 15.07 -9.53 -18.69
C LEU A 237 14.71 -9.73 -20.17
N GLU A 238 13.73 -8.99 -20.69
CA GLU A 238 13.33 -9.06 -22.10
C GLU A 238 13.81 -7.86 -22.92
N GLY A 239 14.15 -6.76 -22.23
CA GLY A 239 14.73 -5.59 -22.86
C GLY A 239 14.34 -4.31 -22.15
N LEU A 240 14.63 -3.21 -22.82
CA LEU A 240 14.27 -1.86 -22.38
C LEU A 240 13.08 -1.37 -23.20
N ASP A 241 12.31 -0.48 -22.61
CA ASP A 241 11.16 0.15 -23.23
C ASP A 241 11.04 1.60 -22.76
N GLN A 242 10.08 2.33 -23.32
CA GLN A 242 9.71 3.65 -22.83
C GLN A 242 8.21 3.75 -22.61
N THR A 243 7.82 4.29 -21.46
CA THR A 243 6.43 4.54 -21.12
C THR A 243 6.28 5.98 -20.66
N ASN A 244 5.46 6.76 -21.35
CA ASN A 244 5.26 8.19 -21.08
C ASN A 244 6.58 9.00 -21.02
N GLY A 245 7.57 8.64 -21.84
CA GLY A 245 8.88 9.30 -21.87
C GLY A 245 9.84 8.91 -20.74
N HIS A 246 9.46 7.93 -19.91
CA HIS A 246 10.34 7.34 -18.89
C HIS A 246 10.88 6.00 -19.38
N ASP A 247 12.18 5.79 -19.18
CA ASP A 247 12.82 4.50 -19.46
C ASP A 247 12.25 3.43 -18.52
N THR A 248 11.83 2.31 -19.10
CA THR A 248 11.27 1.16 -18.38
C THR A 248 11.99 -0.12 -18.77
N VAL A 249 11.85 -1.14 -17.93
CA VAL A 249 12.43 -2.46 -18.17
C VAL A 249 11.30 -3.43 -18.48
N ARG A 250 11.41 -4.14 -19.60
CA ARG A 250 10.49 -5.21 -19.97
C ARG A 250 10.95 -6.51 -19.33
N VAL A 251 10.04 -7.16 -18.62
CA VAL A 251 10.32 -8.36 -17.83
C VAL A 251 9.27 -9.41 -18.15
N GLY A 252 9.73 -10.58 -18.57
CA GLY A 252 8.91 -11.79 -18.66
C GLY A 252 8.92 -12.52 -17.33
N TYR A 253 7.79 -13.12 -16.93
CA TYR A 253 7.70 -13.91 -15.71
C TYR A 253 6.84 -15.15 -15.88
N GLN A 254 7.10 -16.16 -15.04
CA GLN A 254 6.36 -17.42 -14.93
C GLN A 254 6.46 -17.96 -13.51
#